data_AF-A0A9P1AZN6-F1
#
_entry.id   AF-A0A9P1AZN6-F1
#
_cell.length_a   1.000
_cell.length_b   1.000
_cell.length_c   1.000
_cell.angle_alpha   90.00
_cell.angle_beta   90.00
_cell.angle_gamma   90.00
#
_symmetry.space_group_name_H-M   'P 1'
#
loop_
_entity.id
_entity.type
_entity.pdbx_description
1 polymer ?
#
loop_
_entity_poly.entity_id
_entity_poly.type
_entity_poly.pdbx_seq_one_letter_code
_entity_poly.pdbx_strand_id
1 'polypeptide(L)'
;MFARRCNADAEFRLIQCCSTCNTDGIGMAYDLIARSLVSEHCFDRYGPKFCDRYVNKTDVFEPHNTWSCDGENPQIAFRTCRKSCGYCNFNVVHYTLDNALQSCQQQPLPAEKRRWRVKFYSTTTTSSPSPMEIINSTYQLLNYQ
;
A
#
# COMPACT_ATOMS: atom_id res chain seq x y z
N MET A 1 -26.34 -2.93 -5.40
CA MET A 1 -25.91 -2.19 -4.19
C MET A 1 -24.41 -2.31 -3.91
N PHE A 2 -23.83 -3.51 -4.00
CA PHE A 2 -22.39 -3.75 -3.77
C PHE A 2 -21.45 -3.03 -4.75
N ALA A 3 -21.63 -3.24 -6.06
CA ALA A 3 -20.84 -2.59 -7.12
C ALA A 3 -20.79 -1.06 -6.98
N ARG A 4 -21.92 -0.44 -6.62
CA ARG A 4 -22.00 1.01 -6.35
C ARG A 4 -21.07 1.42 -5.22
N ARG A 5 -21.02 0.67 -4.12
CA ARG A 5 -20.11 0.97 -2.99
C ARG A 5 -18.64 0.76 -3.38
N CYS A 6 -18.32 -0.27 -4.17
CA CYS A 6 -16.98 -0.44 -4.73
C CYS A 6 -16.53 0.77 -5.57
N ASN A 7 -17.46 1.51 -6.14
CA ASN A 7 -17.19 2.64 -7.03
C ASN A 7 -17.34 4.02 -6.36
N ALA A 8 -17.76 4.08 -5.10
CA ALA A 8 -18.12 5.34 -4.43
C ALA A 8 -17.56 5.49 -3.01
N ASP A 9 -17.02 4.42 -2.41
CA ASP A 9 -16.54 4.44 -1.02
C ASP A 9 -15.11 3.88 -0.97
N ALA A 10 -14.17 4.78 -0.65
CA ALA A 10 -12.75 4.44 -0.55
C ALA A 10 -12.49 3.38 0.53
N GLU A 11 -13.14 3.45 1.69
CA GLU A 11 -12.92 2.49 2.78
C GLU A 11 -13.53 1.13 2.45
N PHE A 12 -14.71 1.14 1.84
CA PHE A 12 -15.35 -0.09 1.39
C PHE A 12 -14.50 -0.79 0.34
N ARG A 13 -14.05 -0.05 -0.67
CA ARG A 13 -13.26 -0.61 -1.77
C ARG A 13 -11.86 -1.02 -1.33
N LEU A 14 -11.14 -0.19 -0.56
CA LEU A 14 -9.72 -0.40 -0.28
C LEU A 14 -9.46 -1.26 0.96
N ILE A 15 -10.43 -1.37 1.87
CA ILE A 15 -10.24 -2.07 3.14
C ILE A 15 -11.24 -3.21 3.30
N GLN A 16 -12.54 -2.92 3.31
CA GLN A 16 -13.56 -3.91 3.71
C GLN A 16 -13.75 -5.01 2.66
N CYS A 17 -13.75 -4.63 1.38
CA CYS A 17 -14.04 -5.51 0.26
C CYS A 17 -12.92 -5.45 -0.79
N CYS A 18 -11.68 -5.26 -0.34
CA CYS A 18 -10.49 -5.07 -1.18
C CYS A 18 -10.31 -6.16 -2.25
N SER A 19 -10.40 -7.43 -1.89
CA SER A 19 -10.28 -8.53 -2.85
C SER A 19 -11.48 -8.61 -3.80
N THR A 20 -12.70 -8.50 -3.26
CA THR A 20 -13.94 -8.69 -4.02
C THR A 20 -14.24 -7.53 -4.97
N CYS A 21 -14.03 -6.28 -4.56
CA CYS A 21 -14.28 -5.11 -5.42
C CYS A 21 -13.33 -5.04 -6.64
N ASN A 22 -12.23 -5.79 -6.60
CA ASN A 22 -11.21 -5.85 -7.64
C ASN A 22 -11.25 -7.15 -8.44
N THR A 23 -12.29 -7.97 -8.25
CA THR A 23 -12.58 -9.12 -9.11
C THR A 23 -13.31 -8.64 -10.37
N ASP A 24 -13.00 -9.29 -11.50
CA ASP A 24 -13.56 -8.93 -12.81
C ASP A 24 -15.09 -8.83 -12.81
N GLY A 25 -15.60 -7.73 -13.37
CA GLY A 25 -17.03 -7.50 -13.57
C GLY A 25 -17.81 -6.94 -12.38
N ILE A 26 -17.19 -6.78 -11.19
CA ILE A 26 -17.90 -6.28 -9.99
C ILE A 26 -17.86 -4.75 -9.86
N GLY A 27 -16.73 -4.13 -10.19
CA GLY A 27 -16.52 -2.69 -10.07
C GLY A 27 -15.83 -2.11 -11.30
N MET A 28 -15.70 -0.77 -11.34
CA MET A 28 -14.79 -0.14 -12.30
C MET A 28 -13.37 -0.60 -12.04
N ALA A 29 -12.53 -0.62 -13.08
CA ALA A 29 -11.13 -1.00 -12.97
C ALA A 29 -10.42 -0.17 -11.88
N TYR A 30 -9.61 -0.84 -11.06
CA TYR A 30 -9.02 -0.24 -9.86
C TYR A 30 -8.19 1.01 -10.18
N ASP A 31 -7.33 0.92 -11.19
CA ASP A 31 -6.42 1.99 -11.59
C ASP A 31 -7.16 3.24 -12.07
N LEU A 32 -8.41 3.10 -12.51
CA LEU A 32 -9.24 4.22 -12.97
C LEU A 32 -9.91 4.98 -11.83
N ILE A 33 -10.18 4.34 -10.69
CA ILE A 33 -11.11 4.88 -9.68
C ILE A 33 -10.49 5.03 -8.30
N ALA A 34 -9.50 4.23 -7.92
CA ALA A 34 -8.93 4.24 -6.57
C ALA A 34 -8.37 5.62 -6.17
N ARG A 35 -7.61 6.26 -7.07
CA ARG A 35 -7.06 7.61 -6.85
C ARG A 35 -8.17 8.65 -6.70
N SER A 36 -9.22 8.56 -7.51
CA SER A 36 -10.36 9.48 -7.45
C SER A 36 -11.07 9.38 -6.10
N LEU A 37 -11.38 8.17 -5.63
CA LEU A 37 -12.04 7.92 -4.36
C LEU A 37 -11.24 8.45 -3.16
N VAL A 38 -9.92 8.26 -3.19
CA VAL A 38 -9.03 8.75 -2.14
C VAL A 38 -8.94 10.27 -2.17
N SER A 39 -8.86 10.87 -3.37
CA SER A 39 -8.80 12.32 -3.55
C SER A 39 -10.07 13.02 -3.06
N GLU A 40 -11.24 12.50 -3.43
CA GLU A 40 -12.54 13.05 -3.05
C GLU A 40 -12.77 13.00 -1.53
N HIS A 41 -12.25 11.96 -0.88
CA HIS A 41 -12.37 11.77 0.56
C HIS A 41 -11.03 11.93 1.28
N CYS A 42 -10.19 12.87 0.84
CA CYS A 42 -8.92 13.13 1.49
C CYS A 42 -9.06 14.06 2.71
N PHE A 43 -9.43 13.50 3.86
CA PHE A 43 -9.51 14.23 5.12
C PHE A 43 -9.27 13.32 6.33
N ASP A 44 -8.93 13.95 7.46
CA ASP A 44 -8.77 13.25 8.73
C ASP A 44 -10.11 13.17 9.47
N ARG A 45 -10.51 11.96 9.85
CA ARG A 45 -11.82 11.73 10.49
C ARG A 45 -11.85 12.22 11.94
N TYR A 46 -10.74 12.12 12.66
CA TYR A 46 -10.64 12.48 14.09
C TYR A 46 -10.17 13.93 14.32
N GLY A 47 -9.95 14.68 13.25
CA GLY A 47 -9.51 16.06 13.30
C GLY A 47 -8.00 16.25 13.54
N PRO A 48 -7.50 17.47 13.33
CA PRO A 48 -6.07 17.75 13.23
C PRO A 48 -5.32 17.50 14.55
N LYS A 49 -5.88 17.90 15.70
CA LYS A 49 -5.21 17.72 17.01
C LYS A 49 -4.96 16.26 17.36
N PHE A 50 -5.91 15.38 17.04
CA PHE A 50 -5.75 13.95 17.26
C PHE A 50 -4.71 13.40 16.28
N CYS A 51 -4.86 13.73 14.99
CA CYS A 51 -3.98 13.19 13.97
C CYS A 51 -2.54 13.68 14.07
N ASP A 52 -2.28 14.87 14.59
CA ASP A 52 -0.93 15.33 14.92
C ASP A 52 -0.28 14.43 15.97
N ARG A 53 -1.00 14.07 17.05
CA ARG A 53 -0.46 13.13 18.05
C ARG A 53 -0.31 11.72 17.50
N TYR A 54 -1.26 11.30 16.66
CA TYR A 54 -1.26 9.99 16.01
C TYR A 54 -0.06 9.80 15.08
N VAL A 55 0.25 10.82 14.27
CA VAL A 55 1.45 10.84 13.41
C VAL A 55 2.72 10.88 14.26
N ASN A 56 2.76 11.75 15.26
CA ASN A 56 3.96 11.96 16.07
C ASN A 56 4.18 10.88 17.14
N LYS A 57 3.28 9.90 17.27
CA LYS A 57 3.38 8.81 18.25
C LYS A 57 3.50 9.32 19.70
N THR A 58 2.84 10.45 19.99
CA THR A 58 2.87 11.10 21.31
C THR A 58 1.59 10.86 22.11
N ASP A 59 0.72 9.97 21.64
CA ASP A 59 -0.52 9.68 22.34
C ASP A 59 -0.28 8.74 23.53
N VAL A 60 -0.75 9.15 24.71
CA VAL A 60 -0.49 8.47 25.99
C VAL A 60 -1.17 7.11 26.05
N PHE A 61 -2.23 6.90 25.25
CA PHE A 61 -3.04 5.69 25.29
C PHE A 61 -2.40 4.50 24.56
N GLU A 62 -1.27 4.68 23.85
CA GLU A 62 -0.67 3.60 23.09
C GLU A 62 0.87 3.57 23.14
N PRO A 63 1.45 3.01 24.21
CA PRO A 63 2.90 2.99 24.43
C PRO A 63 3.68 2.16 23.39
N HIS A 64 2.99 1.32 22.61
CA HIS A 64 3.60 0.41 21.64
C HIS A 64 3.52 0.90 20.19
N ASN A 65 2.99 2.11 19.93
CA ASN A 65 2.88 2.71 18.59
C ASN A 65 2.14 1.84 17.55
N THR A 66 1.34 0.87 18.02
CA THR A 66 0.62 -0.11 17.21
C THR A 66 -0.45 0.53 16.35
N TRP A 67 -1.09 1.62 16.81
CA TRP A 67 -1.99 2.46 16.01
C TRP A 67 -1.32 3.81 15.72
N SER A 68 -0.38 3.81 14.77
CA SER A 68 0.21 5.02 14.18
C SER A 68 0.24 4.87 12.65
N CYS A 69 0.65 5.91 11.92
CA CYS A 69 0.74 5.86 10.46
C CYS A 69 1.72 4.78 9.96
N ASP A 70 2.77 4.49 10.73
CA ASP A 70 3.76 3.43 10.44
C ASP A 70 3.46 2.12 11.19
N GLY A 71 2.30 2.04 11.86
CA GLY A 71 1.96 0.95 12.76
C GLY A 71 1.65 -0.36 12.03
N GLU A 72 1.31 -1.40 12.81
CA GLU A 72 0.98 -2.71 12.26
C GLU A 72 -0.37 -2.72 11.53
N ASN A 73 -1.20 -1.69 11.74
CA ASN A 73 -2.58 -1.60 11.24
C ASN A 73 -2.80 -0.39 10.31
N PRO A 74 -2.32 -0.45 9.05
CA PRO A 74 -2.47 0.64 8.08
C PRO A 74 -3.95 0.96 7.76
N GLN A 75 -4.84 -0.02 7.88
CA GLN A 75 -6.28 0.16 7.72
C GLN A 75 -6.90 1.07 8.78
N ILE A 76 -6.34 1.09 10.00
CA ILE A 76 -6.78 2.01 11.06
C ILE A 76 -6.29 3.40 10.69
N ALA A 77 -5.00 3.57 10.40
CA ALA A 77 -4.43 4.85 10.00
C ALA A 77 -5.17 5.49 8.81
N PHE A 78 -5.54 4.69 7.80
CA PHE A 78 -6.32 5.15 6.64
C PHE A 78 -7.74 5.64 6.98
N ARG A 79 -8.39 5.04 8.01
CA ARG A 79 -9.73 5.44 8.47
C ARG A 79 -9.69 6.64 9.41
N THR A 80 -8.63 6.76 10.20
CA THR A 80 -8.51 7.71 11.29
C THR A 80 -7.91 9.04 10.82
N CYS A 81 -6.75 8.98 10.16
CA CYS A 81 -5.90 10.12 9.84
C CYS A 81 -5.38 10.04 8.40
N ARG A 82 -6.29 9.82 7.44
CA ARG A 82 -5.97 9.58 6.02
C ARG A 82 -5.03 10.65 5.44
N LYS A 83 -5.32 11.91 5.72
CA LYS A 83 -4.58 13.04 5.16
C LYS A 83 -3.26 13.23 5.91
N SER A 84 -3.29 13.28 7.24
CA SER A 84 -2.09 13.45 8.06
C SER A 84 -1.07 12.32 7.90
N CYS A 85 -1.53 11.08 7.70
CA CYS A 85 -0.66 9.93 7.41
C CYS A 85 -0.15 9.90 5.96
N GLY A 86 -0.56 10.84 5.10
CA GLY A 86 -0.04 10.96 3.74
C GLY A 86 -0.64 9.99 2.73
N TYR A 87 -1.76 9.32 3.03
CA TYR A 87 -2.42 8.41 2.07
C TYR A 87 -2.92 9.13 0.82
N CYS A 88 -3.18 10.44 0.92
CA CYS A 88 -3.55 11.25 -0.23
C CYS A 88 -2.37 11.71 -1.08
N ASN A 89 -1.13 11.46 -0.65
CA ASN A 89 0.04 11.79 -1.44
C ASN A 89 0.28 10.69 -2.47
N PHE A 90 -0.22 10.92 -3.67
CA PHE A 90 -0.15 9.96 -4.75
C PHE A 90 1.24 9.76 -5.38
N ASN A 91 2.24 10.50 -4.91
CA ASN A 91 3.66 10.26 -5.24
C ASN A 91 4.31 9.31 -4.22
N VAL A 92 3.66 9.08 -3.08
CA VAL A 92 4.11 8.20 -2.00
C VAL A 92 3.25 6.93 -1.93
N VAL A 93 1.98 7.03 -2.33
CA VAL A 93 1.04 5.91 -2.36
C VAL A 93 0.63 5.60 -3.79
N HIS A 94 1.11 4.46 -4.27
CA HIS A 94 0.82 3.98 -5.62
C HIS A 94 -0.43 3.09 -5.60
N TYR A 95 -1.58 3.70 -5.89
CA TYR A 95 -2.86 3.01 -6.07
C TYR A 95 -2.90 2.26 -7.40
N THR A 96 -2.19 1.13 -7.48
CA THR A 96 -2.27 0.16 -8.58
C THR A 96 -2.99 -1.11 -8.14
N LEU A 97 -3.60 -1.83 -9.09
CA LEU A 97 -4.28 -3.11 -8.81
C LEU A 97 -3.37 -4.13 -8.11
N ASP A 98 -2.13 -4.27 -8.58
CA ASP A 98 -1.16 -5.22 -7.98
C ASP A 98 -0.87 -4.90 -6.51
N ASN A 99 -0.64 -3.62 -6.20
CA ASN A 99 -0.40 -3.17 -4.83
C ASN A 99 -1.63 -3.39 -3.94
N ALA A 100 -2.82 -3.18 -4.51
CA ALA A 100 -4.06 -3.45 -3.82
C ALA A 100 -4.17 -4.94 -3.47
N LEU A 101 -4.03 -5.83 -4.45
CA LEU A 101 -4.18 -7.27 -4.26
C LEU A 101 -3.17 -7.83 -3.25
N GLN A 102 -1.91 -7.37 -3.28
CA GLN A 102 -0.90 -7.72 -2.28
C GLN A 102 -1.30 -7.25 -0.87
N SER A 103 -1.95 -6.08 -0.76
CA SER A 103 -2.41 -5.52 0.51
C SER A 103 -3.72 -6.14 1.02
N CYS A 104 -4.58 -6.61 0.10
CA CYS A 104 -5.84 -7.27 0.45
C CYS A 104 -5.61 -8.66 1.08
N GLN A 105 -4.52 -9.33 0.72
CA GLN A 105 -4.17 -10.67 1.20
C GLN A 105 -3.54 -10.57 2.59
N GLN A 106 -4.35 -10.64 3.65
CA GLN A 106 -3.83 -10.90 4.99
C GLN A 106 -3.32 -12.34 5.10
N GLN A 107 -2.08 -12.61 4.66
CA GLN A 107 -1.30 -13.79 5.05
C GLN A 107 0.12 -13.38 5.45
N PRO A 108 0.78 -14.14 6.35
CA PRO A 108 1.92 -13.65 7.12
C PRO A 108 3.16 -13.51 6.22
N LEU A 109 3.48 -12.29 5.82
CA LEU A 109 4.73 -11.99 5.13
C LEU A 109 5.89 -11.87 6.16
N PRO A 110 7.09 -12.40 5.84
CA PRO A 110 8.28 -12.31 6.69
C PRO A 110 8.58 -10.87 7.12
N ALA A 111 9.14 -10.70 8.32
CA ALA A 111 9.38 -9.40 8.96
C ALA A 111 10.09 -8.38 8.05
N GLU A 112 10.95 -8.84 7.15
CA GLU A 112 11.72 -8.04 6.19
C GLU A 112 10.84 -7.38 5.10
N LYS A 113 9.68 -7.97 4.77
CA LYS A 113 8.70 -7.41 3.82
C LYS A 113 7.65 -6.50 4.47
N ARG A 114 7.66 -6.33 5.80
CA ARG A 114 6.85 -5.29 6.48
C ARG A 114 7.25 -3.87 6.08
N ARG A 115 8.40 -3.70 5.41
CA ARG A 115 8.87 -2.42 4.88
C ARG A 115 7.91 -1.79 3.85
N TRP A 116 7.10 -2.60 3.17
CA TRP A 116 6.02 -2.15 2.28
C TRP A 116 4.77 -1.65 3.02
N ARG A 117 4.67 -1.92 4.33
CA ARG A 117 3.56 -1.52 5.21
C ARG A 117 3.71 -0.05 5.69
N VAL A 118 4.90 0.52 5.60
CA VAL A 118 5.26 1.84 6.16
C VAL A 118 5.06 2.99 5.18
N LYS A 119 5.16 2.74 3.88
CA LYS A 119 4.79 3.66 2.79
C LYS A 119 4.34 2.76 1.65
N PHE A 120 3.26 3.06 0.95
CA PHE A 120 2.92 2.38 -0.31
C PHE A 120 3.88 2.79 -1.44
N TYR A 121 5.17 2.47 -1.25
CA TYR A 121 6.35 2.74 -2.08
C TYR A 121 6.95 4.16 -1.89
N SER A 122 8.03 4.26 -1.09
CA SER A 122 8.97 5.41 -1.18
C SER A 122 9.96 5.12 -2.30
N THR A 123 9.91 5.84 -3.42
CA THR A 123 11.01 5.83 -4.40
C THR A 123 11.92 7.04 -4.15
N THR A 124 13.14 6.75 -3.72
CA THR A 124 14.29 7.63 -3.97
C THR A 124 15.14 6.96 -5.04
N THR A 125 15.26 7.68 -6.14
CA THR A 125 16.09 7.49 -7.32
C THR A 125 17.57 7.24 -7.02
N THR A 126 18.15 6.21 -7.67
CA THR A 126 19.49 6.09 -8.32
C THR A 126 19.71 4.57 -8.51
N SER A 127 19.96 3.96 -9.68
CA SER A 127 20.47 4.36 -10.98
C SER A 127 20.17 3.27 -12.05
N SER A 128 20.17 3.69 -13.31
CA SER A 128 19.87 3.08 -14.63
C SER A 128 20.43 1.67 -15.00
N PRO A 129 20.04 1.06 -16.17
CA PRO A 129 20.02 -0.39 -16.40
C PRO A 129 21.10 -1.00 -17.33
N SER A 130 21.24 -2.34 -17.20
CA SER A 130 21.66 -3.39 -18.18
C SER A 130 23.17 -3.54 -18.53
N PRO A 131 23.67 -4.74 -18.94
CA PRO A 131 22.96 -5.80 -19.68
C PRO A 131 23.15 -7.27 -19.24
N MET A 132 22.27 -8.10 -19.81
CA MET A 132 22.31 -9.55 -19.95
C MET A 132 23.71 -10.14 -20.17
N GLU A 133 23.99 -11.28 -19.55
CA GLU A 133 24.66 -12.41 -20.20
C GLU A 133 24.29 -13.72 -19.49
N ILE A 134 23.37 -14.48 -20.11
CA ILE A 134 23.20 -15.92 -19.87
C ILE A 134 23.93 -16.62 -21.03
N ILE A 135 24.50 -17.79 -20.74
CA ILE A 135 24.90 -18.89 -21.64
C ILE A 135 26.43 -19.04 -21.82
N ASN A 136 27.07 -19.95 -21.06
CA ASN A 136 27.54 -21.26 -21.58
C ASN A 136 28.27 -22.07 -20.49
N SER A 137 27.55 -23.02 -19.88
CA SER A 137 28.16 -24.11 -19.11
C SER A 137 28.16 -25.37 -19.99
N THR A 138 29.16 -25.54 -20.86
CA THR A 138 29.29 -26.81 -21.61
C THR A 138 30.65 -27.20 -22.20
N TYR A 139 31.77 -26.49 -21.98
CA TYR A 139 33.05 -26.94 -22.56
C TYR A 139 34.28 -26.53 -21.74
N GLN A 140 34.62 -27.26 -20.67
CA GLN A 140 35.99 -27.30 -20.10
C GLN A 140 36.35 -28.63 -19.42
N LEU A 141 35.96 -29.76 -20.01
CA LEU A 141 36.53 -31.08 -19.65
C LEU A 141 36.94 -31.86 -20.90
N LEU A 142 37.78 -31.26 -21.74
CA LEU A 142 38.65 -31.98 -22.67
C LEU A 142 39.96 -31.17 -22.80
N ASN A 143 41.09 -31.88 -22.66
CA ASN A 143 42.48 -31.44 -22.86
C ASN A 143 43.24 -30.96 -21.61
N TYR A 144 43.43 -31.89 -20.68
CA TYR A 144 44.73 -32.03 -20.00
C TYR A 144 45.54 -33.02 -20.84
N GLN A 145 46.53 -32.52 -21.57
CA GLN A 145 47.60 -33.30 -22.19
C GLN A 145 48.90 -32.57 -21.95
#